data_AF-A0A939DSD8-F1
#
_entry.id   AF-A0A939DSD8-F1
#
_cell.length_a   1.000
_cell.length_b   1.000
_cell.length_c   1.000
_cell.angle_alpha   90.00
_cell.angle_beta   90.00
_cell.angle_gamma   90.00
#
_symmetry.space_group_name_H-M   'P 1'
#
loop_
_entity.id
_entity.type
_entity.pdbx_description
1 polymer ?
#
loop_
_entity_poly.entity_id
_entity_poly.type
_entity_poly.pdbx_seq_one_letter_code
_entity_poly.pdbx_strand_id
1 'polypeptide(L)'
;SYNNIADTDAALECVKEFNEPACVIVKHANPCGVALGSDILEAYNRAYQTDPTSAFGGIIAFNQELDGKTAQAIIDRQFVEVIIAPSVSAEAVKI
;
A
#
# COMPACT_ATOMS: atom_id res chain seq x y z
N SER A 1 2.04 -13.03 10.00
CA SER A 1 1.03 -13.72 10.85
C SER A 1 -0.08 -14.30 9.97
N TYR A 2 -1.00 -15.09 10.53
CA TYR A 2 -2.18 -15.59 9.78
C TYR A 2 -3.02 -14.43 9.20
N ASN A 3 -3.30 -13.41 10.03
CA ASN A 3 -4.04 -12.24 9.61
C ASN A 3 -3.28 -11.45 8.53
N ASN A 4 -1.94 -11.39 8.60
CA ASN A 4 -1.20 -10.71 7.54
C ASN A 4 -1.39 -11.39 6.18
N ILE A 5 -1.46 -12.73 6.13
CA ILE A 5 -1.67 -13.45 4.87
C ILE A 5 -3.06 -13.12 4.31
N ALA A 6 -4.10 -13.19 5.16
CA ALA A 6 -5.47 -12.91 4.75
C ALA A 6 -5.67 -11.47 4.26
N ASP A 7 -5.14 -10.49 5.01
CA ASP A 7 -5.25 -9.07 4.64
C ASP A 7 -4.39 -8.74 3.40
N THR A 8 -3.25 -9.42 3.21
CA THR A 8 -2.41 -9.27 2.01
C THR A 8 -3.11 -9.81 0.78
N ASP A 9 -3.80 -10.96 0.89
CA ASP A 9 -4.58 -11.53 -0.20
C ASP A 9 -5.71 -10.58 -0.62
N ALA A 10 -6.47 -10.05 0.35
CA ALA A 10 -7.51 -9.05 0.08
C ALA A 10 -6.95 -7.78 -0.60
N ALA A 11 -5.81 -7.28 -0.14
CA ALA A 11 -5.17 -6.10 -0.73
C ALA A 11 -4.65 -6.39 -2.16
N LEU A 12 -4.06 -7.57 -2.37
CA LEU A 12 -3.51 -8.01 -3.64
C LEU A 12 -4.60 -8.21 -4.70
N GLU A 13 -5.68 -8.92 -4.35
CA GLU A 13 -6.79 -9.13 -5.29
C GLU A 13 -7.47 -7.81 -5.64
N CYS A 14 -7.62 -6.90 -4.68
CA CYS A 14 -8.19 -5.58 -4.97
C CYS A 14 -7.28 -4.73 -5.88
N VAL A 15 -5.96 -4.70 -5.65
CA VAL A 15 -5.06 -3.84 -6.44
C VAL A 15 -4.88 -4.35 -7.88
N LYS A 16 -5.10 -5.65 -8.13
CA LYS A 16 -5.02 -6.28 -9.47
C LYS A 16 -6.14 -5.86 -10.42
N GLU A 17 -7.25 -5.33 -9.90
CA GLU A 17 -8.38 -4.86 -10.73
C GLU A 17 -8.06 -3.58 -11.53
N PHE A 18 -6.90 -2.96 -11.27
CA PHE A 18 -6.51 -1.68 -11.87
C PHE A 18 -5.28 -1.83 -12.78
N ASN A 19 -5.32 -1.14 -13.92
CA ASN A 19 -4.19 -1.07 -14.85
C ASN A 19 -3.30 0.16 -14.59
N GLU A 20 -3.92 1.27 -14.17
CA GLU A 20 -3.25 2.50 -13.78
C GLU A 20 -2.50 2.31 -12.44
N PRO A 21 -1.49 3.14 -12.13
CA PRO A 21 -0.82 3.10 -10.83
C PRO A 21 -1.83 3.19 -9.68
N ALA A 22 -1.86 2.14 -8.86
CA ALA A 22 -2.87 1.95 -7.83
C ALA A 22 -2.23 1.63 -6.47
N CYS A 23 -2.89 2.09 -5.41
CA CYS A 23 -2.58 1.77 -4.03
C CYS A 23 -3.85 1.34 -3.30
N VAL A 24 -3.78 0.20 -2.61
CA VAL A 24 -4.84 -0.32 -1.74
C VAL A 24 -4.29 -0.47 -0.33
N ILE A 25 -5.06 0.00 0.67
CA ILE A 25 -4.74 -0.12 2.09
C ILE A 25 -5.86 -0.91 2.78
N VAL A 26 -5.52 -2.07 3.34
CA VAL A 26 -6.45 -2.98 4.01
C VAL A 26 -6.14 -3.06 5.51
N LYS A 27 -7.19 -3.15 6.32
CA LYS A 27 -7.09 -3.53 7.74
C LYS A 27 -8.25 -4.43 8.12
N HIS A 28 -7.93 -5.59 8.71
CA HIS A 28 -8.94 -6.57 9.14
C HIS A 28 -9.87 -6.96 7.99
N ALA A 29 -9.29 -7.31 6.84
CA ALA A 29 -9.94 -7.65 5.56
C ALA A 29 -10.82 -6.55 4.93
N ASN A 30 -10.82 -5.32 5.47
CA ASN A 30 -11.59 -4.21 4.95
C ASN A 30 -10.69 -3.15 4.29
N PRO A 31 -10.94 -2.76 3.03
CA PRO A 31 -10.25 -1.63 2.42
C PRO A 31 -10.59 -0.32 3.16
N CYS A 32 -9.57 0.35 3.69
CA CYS A 32 -9.70 1.68 4.30
C CYS A 32 -9.18 2.80 3.38
N GLY A 33 -8.47 2.44 2.30
CA GLY A 33 -8.07 3.37 1.25
C GLY A 33 -7.84 2.65 -0.07
N VAL A 34 -8.41 3.16 -1.15
CA VAL A 34 -8.16 2.68 -2.52
C VAL A 34 -8.07 3.90 -3.42
N ALA A 35 -6.97 4.04 -4.16
CA ALA A 35 -6.82 5.15 -5.09
C ALA A 35 -5.93 4.81 -6.28
N LEU A 36 -6.22 5.49 -7.37
CA LEU A 36 -5.37 5.58 -8.56
C LEU A 36 -4.57 6.91 -8.52
N GLY A 37 -3.44 6.95 -9.22
CA GLY A 37 -2.62 8.14 -9.39
C GLY A 37 -1.86 8.13 -10.71
N SER A 38 -1.20 9.25 -11.03
CA SER A 38 -0.25 9.31 -12.15
C SER A 38 1.04 8.52 -11.88
N ASP A 39 1.37 8.33 -10.60
CA ASP A 39 2.42 7.44 -10.10
C ASP A 39 1.99 6.77 -8.78
N ILE A 40 2.80 5.84 -8.27
CA ILE A 40 2.49 5.12 -7.02
C ILE A 40 2.47 6.01 -5.78
N LEU A 41 3.25 7.10 -5.78
CA LEU A 41 3.29 8.03 -4.66
C LEU A 41 1.99 8.83 -4.58
N GLU A 42 1.48 9.32 -5.71
CA GLU A 42 0.19 9.98 -5.78
C GLU A 42 -0.93 9.01 -5.38
N ALA A 43 -0.90 7.77 -5.90
CA ALA A 43 -1.86 6.74 -5.52
C ALA A 43 -1.85 6.48 -4.00
N TYR A 44 -0.65 6.33 -3.41
CA TYR A 44 -0.49 6.19 -1.95
C TYR A 44 -1.05 7.39 -1.19
N ASN A 45 -0.68 8.61 -1.58
CA ASN A 45 -1.13 9.83 -0.92
C ASN A 45 -2.65 9.92 -0.88
N ARG A 46 -3.32 9.60 -2.00
CA ARG A 46 -4.78 9.62 -2.11
C ARG A 46 -5.43 8.50 -1.31
N ALA A 47 -4.89 7.27 -1.36
CA ALA A 47 -5.42 6.15 -0.58
C ALA A 47 -5.29 6.40 0.92
N TYR A 48 -4.16 6.93 1.38
CA TYR A 48 -3.92 7.27 2.78
C TYR A 48 -4.86 8.38 3.29
N GLN A 49 -5.16 9.38 2.46
CA GLN A 49 -6.07 10.48 2.82
C GLN A 49 -7.52 10.04 3.05
N THR A 50 -7.93 8.85 2.56
CA THR A 50 -9.29 8.32 2.76
C THR A 50 -9.58 8.07 4.25
N ASP A 51 -8.69 7.37 4.95
CA ASP A 51 -8.79 7.14 6.40
C ASP A 51 -7.40 6.90 7.03
N PRO A 52 -6.67 7.97 7.40
CA PRO A 52 -5.36 7.86 8.04
C PRO A 52 -5.39 7.11 9.38
N THR A 53 -6.53 7.14 10.08
CA THR A 53 -6.66 6.49 11.40
C THR A 53 -6.71 4.98 11.25
N SER A 54 -7.51 4.49 10.30
CA SER A 54 -7.58 3.06 10.00
C SER A 54 -6.32 2.56 9.30
N ALA A 55 -5.66 3.37 8.46
CA ALA A 55 -4.47 2.96 7.73
C ALA A 55 -3.28 2.57 8.65
N PHE A 56 -3.20 3.13 9.86
CA PHE A 56 -2.16 2.81 10.82
C PHE A 56 -2.17 1.32 11.21
N GLY A 57 -1.06 0.62 10.97
CA GLY A 57 -0.92 -0.83 11.17
C GLY A 57 -1.64 -1.68 10.12
N GLY A 58 -1.99 -1.08 8.98
CA GLY A 58 -2.61 -1.77 7.86
C GLY A 58 -1.60 -2.50 6.97
N ILE A 59 -2.14 -3.11 5.91
CA ILE A 59 -1.39 -3.71 4.80
C ILE A 59 -1.57 -2.87 3.56
N ILE A 60 -0.48 -2.57 2.88
CA ILE A 60 -0.47 -1.76 1.66
C ILE A 60 -0.11 -2.63 0.47
N ALA A 61 -0.89 -2.54 -0.61
CA ALA A 61 -0.60 -3.17 -1.88
C ALA A 61 -0.47 -2.14 -3.00
N PHE A 62 0.56 -2.30 -3.82
CA PHE A 62 0.77 -1.58 -5.07
C PHE A 62 0.70 -2.54 -6.25
N ASN A 63 0.24 -2.08 -7.42
CA ASN A 63 0.32 -2.84 -8.67
C ASN A 63 1.57 -2.52 -9.51
N GLN A 64 2.48 -1.69 -9.01
CA GLN A 64 3.74 -1.31 -9.64
C GLN A 64 4.89 -1.42 -8.63
N GLU A 65 6.14 -1.31 -9.10
CA GLU A 65 7.35 -1.35 -8.25
C GLU A 65 7.28 -0.33 -7.11
N LEU A 66 7.65 -0.75 -5.89
CA LEU A 66 7.83 0.16 -4.77
C LEU A 66 9.17 0.91 -4.87
N ASP A 67 9.11 2.23 -5.07
CA ASP A 67 10.27 3.12 -5.06
C ASP A 67 10.63 3.64 -3.66
N GLY A 68 11.87 4.11 -3.50
CA GLY A 68 12.37 4.60 -2.21
C GLY A 68 11.64 5.84 -1.71
N LYS A 69 11.17 6.70 -2.61
CA LYS A 69 10.43 7.93 -2.27
C LYS A 69 9.08 7.61 -1.62
N THR A 70 8.38 6.62 -2.16
CA THR A 70 7.09 6.15 -1.65
C THR A 70 7.28 5.36 -0.37
N ALA A 71 8.30 4.49 -0.29
CA ALA A 71 8.66 3.81 0.95
C ALA A 71 8.94 4.80 2.10
N GLN A 72 9.75 5.84 1.85
CA GLN A 72 10.02 6.88 2.83
C GLN A 72 8.74 7.61 3.28
N ALA A 73 7.88 7.97 2.32
CA ALA A 73 6.61 8.64 2.64
C ALA A 73 5.67 7.79 3.51
N ILE A 74 5.70 6.45 3.35
CA ILE A 74 4.91 5.52 4.17
C ILE A 74 5.43 5.54 5.60
N ILE A 75 6.74 5.31 5.80
CA ILE A 75 7.33 5.18 7.13
C ILE A 75 7.32 6.49 7.92
N ASP A 76 7.39 7.65 7.24
CA ASP A 76 7.32 8.97 7.87
C ASP A 76 5.94 9.25 8.46
N ARG A 77 4.89 8.60 7.94
CA ARG A 77 3.49 8.90 8.28
C ARG A 77 2.84 7.87 9.18
N GLN A 78 3.22 6.61 9.06
CA GLN A 78 2.55 5.53 9.77
C GLN A 78 3.40 4.27 9.91
N PHE A 79 3.09 3.53 10.97
CA PHE A 79 3.46 2.12 11.04
C PHE A 79 2.59 1.31 10.07
N VAL A 80 3.18 0.33 9.40
CA VAL A 80 2.50 -0.64 8.53
C VAL A 80 3.02 -2.04 8.84
N GLU A 81 2.14 -3.03 8.75
CA GLU A 81 2.48 -4.43 9.04
C GLU A 81 3.14 -5.11 7.83
N VAL A 82 2.58 -4.89 6.64
CA VAL A 82 3.04 -5.48 5.37
C VAL A 82 2.90 -4.48 4.24
N ILE A 83 3.88 -4.46 3.34
CA ILE A 83 3.78 -3.82 2.03
C ILE A 83 4.02 -4.90 0.97
N ILE A 84 3.15 -4.98 -0.03
CA ILE A 84 3.29 -5.87 -1.19
C ILE A 84 3.33 -5.05 -2.48
N ALA A 85 4.25 -5.42 -3.36
CA ALA A 85 4.42 -4.84 -4.69
C ALA A 85 5.01 -5.92 -5.63
N PRO A 86 4.84 -5.83 -6.96
CA PRO A 86 5.46 -6.76 -7.91
C PRO A 86 6.99 -6.80 -7.84
N SER A 87 7.61 -5.67 -7.53
CA SER A 87 9.03 -5.56 -7.22
C SER A 87 9.26 -4.44 -6.20
N VAL A 88 10.43 -4.46 -5.57
CA VAL A 88 10.85 -3.44 -4.60
C VAL A 88 12.24 -2.97 -5.00
N SER A 89 12.38 -1.66 -5.21
CA SER A 89 13.66 -1.06 -5.60
C SER A 89 14.72 -1.22 -4.51
N ALA A 90 16.00 -1.23 -4.90
CA ALA A 90 17.10 -1.31 -3.95
C ALA A 90 17.18 -0.10 -3.00
N GLU A 91 16.60 1.03 -3.39
CA GLU A 91 16.44 2.20 -2.54
C GLU A 91 15.38 1.94 -1.48
N ALA A 92 14.19 1.47 -1.88
CA ALA A 92 13.11 1.14 -0.95
C ALA A 92 13.50 0.08 0.09
N VAL A 93 14.33 -0.92 -0.26
CA VAL A 93 14.81 -1.95 0.69
C VAL A 93 15.67 -1.36 1.82
N LYS A 94 16.31 -0.20 1.61
CA LYS A 94 17.20 0.44 2.60
C LYS A 94 16.48 1.38 3.57
N ILE A 95 15.20 1.66 3.30
CA ILE A 95 14.33 2.53 4.08
C ILE A 95 13.70 1.70 5.19
#